data_AF-A0A6L7Z6R7-F1
#
_entry.id   AF-A0A6L7Z6R7-F1
#
_cell.length_a   1.000
_cell.length_b   1.000
_cell.length_c   1.000
_cell.angle_alpha   90.00
_cell.angle_beta   90.00
_cell.angle_gamma   90.00
#
_symmetry.space_group_name_H-M   'P 1'
#
loop_
_entity.id
_entity.type
_entity.pdbx_description
1 polymer ?
#
loop_
_entity_poly.entity_id
_entity_poly.type
_entity_poly.pdbx_seq_one_letter_code
_entity_poly.pdbx_strand_id
1 'polypeptide(L)'
;VLEVLLGAPPPPPPPDIPAFEETQAAEEGRFLTVRERMAQHSSNPNCNSCHNVIDPLGLALENFDVTGTWRIRDGGNPVDPVGTMYDGTELTGPEDLRAALLDIPDVLLSTFTENLMAYALGRRVEFYDMPTIRTITREAAENDYRVSSFIMGVVRSPAFRMARAGTIAAQQPVSENGPPTGVPNH
;
A
#
# COMPACT_ATOMS: atom_id res chain seq x y z
N VAL A 1 1.43 0.29 -3.59
CA VAL A 1 0.54 -0.46 -4.51
C VAL A 1 0.80 -1.96 -4.45
N LEU A 2 2.00 -2.43 -4.80
CA LEU A 2 2.29 -3.88 -4.85
C LEU A 2 2.02 -4.62 -3.53
N GLU A 3 2.47 -4.09 -2.39
CA GLU A 3 2.21 -4.71 -1.08
C GLU A 3 0.71 -4.78 -0.76
N VAL A 4 0.02 -3.66 -0.89
CA VAL A 4 -1.38 -3.51 -0.42
C VAL A 4 -2.39 -4.19 -1.35
N LEU A 5 -2.15 -4.18 -2.66
CA LEU A 5 -3.09 -4.72 -3.65
C LEU A 5 -2.70 -6.11 -4.15
N LEU A 6 -1.40 -6.42 -4.23
CA LEU A 6 -0.91 -7.67 -4.82
C LEU A 6 -0.27 -8.62 -3.79
N GLY A 7 -0.12 -8.20 -2.53
CA GLY A 7 0.53 -9.02 -1.50
C GLY A 7 2.00 -9.30 -1.79
N ALA A 8 2.61 -8.52 -2.68
CA ALA A 8 3.97 -8.71 -3.17
C ALA A 8 4.81 -7.47 -2.81
N PRO A 9 5.23 -7.30 -1.55
CA PRO A 9 6.05 -6.15 -1.17
C PRO A 9 7.32 -6.11 -2.05
N PRO A 10 7.74 -4.92 -2.53
CA PRO A 10 8.95 -4.80 -3.31
C PRO A 10 10.16 -5.28 -2.47
N PRO A 11 11.20 -5.83 -3.12
CA PRO A 11 12.42 -6.20 -2.41
C PRO A 11 13.04 -4.95 -1.75
N PRO A 12 13.77 -5.10 -0.63
CA PRO A 12 14.48 -3.99 -0.03
C PRO A 12 15.48 -3.41 -1.06
N PRO A 13 15.69 -2.08 -1.07
CA PRO A 13 16.63 -1.47 -1.99
C PRO A 13 18.05 -2.02 -1.73
N PRO A 14 18.89 -2.14 -2.78
CA PRO A 14 20.30 -2.50 -2.61
C PRO A 14 21.02 -1.51 -1.66
N PRO A 15 22.04 -1.97 -0.90
CA PRO A 15 22.86 -1.07 -0.12
C PRO A 15 23.57 -0.05 -1.02
N ASP A 16 23.86 1.12 -0.47
CA ASP A 16 24.62 2.21 -1.10
C ASP A 16 23.95 2.91 -2.31
N ILE A 17 22.63 2.75 -2.47
CA ILE A 17 21.84 3.52 -3.45
C ILE A 17 21.28 4.79 -2.76
N PRO A 18 21.51 6.01 -3.32
CA PRO A 18 20.93 7.25 -2.77
C PRO A 18 19.41 7.21 -2.72
N ALA A 19 18.81 7.92 -1.76
CA ALA A 19 17.35 8.03 -1.69
C ALA A 19 16.80 8.75 -2.92
N PHE A 20 15.55 8.47 -3.30
CA PHE A 20 14.94 9.09 -4.49
C PHE A 20 14.93 10.63 -4.37
N GLU A 21 14.69 11.18 -3.18
CA GLU A 21 14.72 12.61 -2.89
C GLU A 21 16.11 13.25 -3.09
N GLU A 22 17.18 12.45 -2.98
CA GLU A 22 18.57 12.88 -3.14
C GLU A 22 19.06 12.82 -4.59
N THR A 23 18.28 12.18 -5.49
CA THR A 23 18.60 12.11 -6.91
C THR A 23 18.35 13.44 -7.61
N GLN A 24 19.03 13.67 -8.74
CA GLN A 24 18.91 14.89 -9.53
C GLN A 24 17.43 15.20 -9.84
N ALA A 25 16.96 16.36 -9.36
CA ALA A 25 15.57 16.79 -9.52
C ALA A 25 15.39 17.80 -10.66
N ALA A 26 16.49 18.32 -11.20
CA ALA A 26 16.49 19.29 -12.29
C ALA A 26 17.65 19.05 -13.24
N GLU A 27 17.38 19.24 -14.53
CA GLU A 27 18.33 19.09 -15.62
C GLU A 27 18.00 20.16 -16.68
N GLU A 28 19.01 20.75 -17.31
CA GLU A 28 18.84 21.78 -18.35
C GLU A 28 17.92 22.96 -17.95
N GLY A 29 17.86 23.31 -16.67
CA GLY A 29 17.07 24.45 -16.17
C GLY A 29 15.58 24.18 -15.98
N ARG A 30 15.13 22.92 -16.10
CA ARG A 30 13.77 22.48 -15.75
C ARG A 30 13.78 21.42 -14.65
N PHE A 31 12.69 21.33 -13.90
CA PHE A 31 12.48 20.18 -13.03
C PHE A 31 12.21 18.93 -13.88
N LEU A 32 12.73 17.79 -13.43
CA LEU A 32 12.42 16.49 -14.02
C LEU A 32 11.10 15.99 -13.44
N THR A 33 10.30 15.35 -14.28
CA THR A 33 9.13 14.57 -13.82
C THR A 33 9.57 13.34 -13.04
N VAL A 34 8.67 12.79 -12.22
CA VAL A 34 8.89 11.49 -11.56
C VAL A 34 9.32 10.41 -12.57
N ARG A 35 8.67 10.35 -13.75
CA ARG A 35 9.02 9.43 -14.84
C ARG A 35 10.47 9.57 -15.28
N GLU A 36 10.91 10.78 -15.56
CA GLU A 36 12.28 11.01 -16.07
C GLU A 36 13.32 10.61 -15.04
N ARG A 37 13.09 10.94 -13.75
CA ARG A 37 13.97 10.55 -12.66
C ARG A 37 14.01 9.03 -12.48
N MET A 38 12.87 8.36 -12.57
CA MET A 38 12.79 6.89 -12.54
C MET A 38 13.49 6.26 -13.75
N ALA A 39 13.31 6.79 -14.96
CA ALA A 39 13.96 6.28 -16.16
C ALA A 39 15.49 6.42 -16.09
N GLN A 40 16.00 7.52 -15.52
CA GLN A 40 17.42 7.68 -15.23
C GLN A 40 17.88 6.62 -14.22
N HIS A 41 17.11 6.37 -13.16
CA HIS A 41 17.43 5.37 -12.13
C HIS A 41 17.42 3.92 -12.66
N SER A 42 16.38 3.55 -13.41
CA SER A 42 16.19 2.20 -13.94
C SER A 42 17.01 1.92 -15.21
N SER A 43 17.77 2.90 -15.71
CA SER A 43 18.73 2.70 -16.81
C SER A 43 19.83 1.69 -16.46
N ASN A 44 20.12 1.48 -15.18
CA ASN A 44 21.01 0.42 -14.72
C ASN A 44 20.29 -0.94 -14.82
N PRO A 45 20.84 -1.93 -15.56
CA PRO A 45 20.23 -3.26 -15.70
C PRO A 45 19.93 -3.95 -14.37
N ASN A 46 20.73 -3.72 -13.33
CA ASN A 46 20.50 -4.30 -12.01
C ASN A 46 19.22 -3.73 -11.37
N CYS A 47 18.97 -2.43 -11.51
CA CYS A 47 17.75 -1.78 -11.01
C CYS A 47 16.53 -2.17 -11.86
N ASN A 48 16.69 -2.23 -13.19
CA ASN A 48 15.59 -2.56 -14.10
C ASN A 48 14.96 -3.93 -13.83
N SER A 49 15.73 -4.88 -13.27
CA SER A 49 15.27 -6.23 -12.93
C SER A 49 14.03 -6.27 -12.01
N CYS A 50 13.90 -5.27 -11.14
CA CYS A 50 12.76 -5.14 -10.22
C CYS A 50 11.84 -3.98 -10.64
N HIS A 51 12.40 -2.90 -11.16
CA HIS A 51 11.65 -1.71 -11.54
C HIS A 51 10.70 -1.94 -12.72
N ASN A 52 10.98 -2.90 -13.60
CA ASN A 52 10.04 -3.35 -14.63
C ASN A 52 8.70 -3.92 -14.08
N VAL A 53 8.68 -4.36 -12.81
CA VAL A 53 7.46 -4.81 -12.12
C VAL A 53 6.87 -3.71 -11.25
N ILE A 54 7.72 -2.89 -10.62
CA ILE A 54 7.30 -1.89 -9.63
C ILE A 54 6.74 -0.63 -10.30
N ASP A 55 7.46 -0.09 -11.26
CA ASP A 55 7.25 1.26 -11.81
C ASP A 55 5.95 1.41 -12.59
N PRO A 56 5.55 0.45 -13.46
CA PRO A 56 4.34 0.62 -14.28
C PRO A 56 3.09 0.87 -13.44
N LEU A 57 2.98 0.22 -12.28
CA LEU A 57 1.83 0.37 -11.38
C LEU A 57 1.80 1.75 -10.70
N GLY A 58 2.97 2.31 -10.40
CA GLY A 58 3.09 3.67 -9.85
C GLY A 58 2.82 4.73 -10.91
N LEU A 59 3.39 4.58 -12.10
CA LEU A 59 3.21 5.51 -13.22
C LEU A 59 1.75 5.60 -13.68
N ALA A 60 1.02 4.48 -13.69
CA ALA A 60 -0.41 4.49 -13.99
C ALA A 60 -1.24 5.34 -13.01
N LEU A 61 -0.70 5.63 -11.82
CA LEU A 61 -1.32 6.48 -10.79
C LEU A 61 -0.69 7.88 -10.70
N GLU A 62 0.26 8.23 -11.57
CA GLU A 62 1.03 9.48 -11.52
C GLU A 62 0.15 10.74 -11.62
N ASN A 63 -1.05 10.63 -12.19
CA ASN A 63 -2.01 11.73 -12.19
C ASN A 63 -2.57 12.07 -10.80
N PHE A 64 -2.36 11.25 -9.78
CA PHE A 64 -2.71 11.60 -8.41
C PHE A 64 -1.49 12.18 -7.69
N ASP A 65 -1.67 13.33 -7.03
CA ASP A 65 -0.67 13.82 -6.09
C ASP A 65 -0.77 13.10 -4.73
N VAL A 66 0.10 13.48 -3.79
CA VAL A 66 0.15 12.88 -2.44
C VAL A 66 -1.13 13.06 -1.62
N THR A 67 -2.02 13.97 -2.03
CA THR A 67 -3.33 14.18 -1.40
C THR A 67 -4.47 13.43 -2.12
N GLY A 68 -4.16 12.79 -3.25
CA GLY A 68 -5.15 12.16 -4.13
C GLY A 68 -5.82 13.15 -5.08
N THR A 69 -5.31 14.37 -5.21
CA THR A 69 -5.84 15.34 -6.18
C THR A 69 -5.34 15.02 -7.57
N TRP A 70 -6.24 15.10 -8.56
CA TRP A 70 -5.88 14.91 -9.96
C TRP A 70 -5.02 16.06 -10.49
N ARG A 71 -3.90 15.73 -11.12
CA ARG A 71 -2.97 16.65 -11.78
C ARG A 71 -2.64 16.21 -13.20
N ILE A 72 -2.40 17.20 -14.05
CA ILE A 72 -1.92 17.01 -15.43
C ILE A 72 -0.48 17.51 -15.62
N ARG A 73 0.12 18.08 -14.57
CA ARG A 73 1.50 18.58 -14.60
C ARG A 73 2.26 18.22 -13.34
N ASP A 74 3.56 18.00 -13.49
CA ASP A 74 4.55 17.77 -12.44
C ASP A 74 5.76 18.66 -12.65
N GLY A 75 6.15 19.46 -11.64
CA GLY A 75 7.27 20.38 -11.78
C GLY A 75 7.16 21.34 -12.99
N GLY A 76 5.93 21.63 -13.45
CA GLY A 76 5.64 22.42 -14.65
C GLY A 76 5.57 21.64 -15.97
N ASN A 77 5.99 20.37 -16.00
CA ASN A 77 5.95 19.51 -17.18
C ASN A 77 4.64 18.70 -17.23
N PRO A 78 4.14 18.29 -18.41
CA PRO A 78 3.00 17.38 -18.50
C PRO A 78 3.26 16.05 -17.79
N VAL A 79 2.25 15.51 -17.10
CA VAL A 79 2.28 14.16 -16.57
C VAL A 79 2.14 13.15 -17.70
N ASP A 80 2.98 12.12 -17.68
CA ASP A 80 2.89 10.94 -18.54
C ASP A 80 2.65 9.71 -17.65
N PRO A 81 1.42 9.18 -17.60
CA PRO A 81 1.08 8.00 -16.80
C PRO A 81 1.33 6.66 -17.51
N VAL A 82 1.84 6.65 -18.74
CA VAL A 82 1.89 5.44 -19.58
C VAL A 82 2.94 4.42 -19.08
N GLY A 83 2.55 3.19 -18.80
CA GLY A 83 3.46 2.12 -18.38
C GLY A 83 3.13 0.80 -19.05
N THR A 84 4.10 -0.11 -19.09
CA THR A 84 3.90 -1.48 -19.58
C THR A 84 4.23 -2.44 -18.45
N MET A 85 3.27 -3.28 -18.06
CA MET A 85 3.48 -4.33 -17.07
C MET A 85 4.45 -5.40 -17.58
N TYR A 86 4.97 -6.21 -16.66
CA TYR A 86 5.94 -7.27 -16.98
C TYR A 86 5.40 -8.33 -17.96
N ASP A 87 4.08 -8.48 -18.06
CA ASP A 87 3.39 -9.39 -18.96
C ASP A 87 3.05 -8.76 -20.33
N GLY A 88 3.39 -7.47 -20.52
CA GLY A 88 3.10 -6.71 -21.73
C GLY A 88 1.80 -5.93 -21.71
N THR A 89 1.04 -5.93 -20.60
CA THR A 89 -0.18 -5.14 -20.47
C THR A 89 0.15 -3.64 -20.47
N GLU A 90 -0.43 -2.91 -21.41
CA GLU A 90 -0.29 -1.45 -21.51
C GLU A 90 -1.22 -0.75 -20.52
N LEU A 91 -0.69 0.22 -19.80
CA LEU A 91 -1.41 1.05 -18.84
C LEU A 91 -1.30 2.50 -19.29
N THR A 92 -2.42 3.16 -19.57
CA THR A 92 -2.45 4.61 -19.90
C THR A 92 -2.95 5.46 -18.73
N GLY A 93 -3.27 4.83 -17.60
CA GLY A 93 -3.72 5.50 -16.40
C GLY A 93 -4.43 4.59 -15.40
N PRO A 94 -5.17 5.17 -14.44
CA PRO A 94 -5.76 4.43 -13.33
C PRO A 94 -6.85 3.44 -13.75
N GLU A 95 -7.60 3.74 -14.83
CA GLU A 95 -8.65 2.86 -15.32
C GLU A 95 -8.09 1.57 -15.92
N ASP A 96 -7.00 1.67 -16.68
CA ASP A 96 -6.32 0.49 -17.23
C ASP A 96 -5.68 -0.34 -16.12
N LEU A 97 -5.09 0.32 -15.12
CA LEU A 97 -4.59 -0.36 -13.93
C LEU A 97 -5.73 -1.11 -13.21
N ARG A 98 -6.89 -0.47 -13.04
CA ARG A 98 -8.07 -1.11 -12.46
C ARG A 98 -8.49 -2.33 -13.28
N ALA A 99 -8.53 -2.22 -14.61
CA ALA A 99 -8.87 -3.33 -15.48
C ALA A 99 -7.88 -4.49 -15.35
N ALA A 100 -6.57 -4.21 -15.41
CA ALA A 100 -5.51 -5.20 -15.25
C ALA A 100 -5.58 -5.93 -13.89
N LEU A 101 -5.88 -5.21 -12.80
CA LEU A 101 -6.06 -5.80 -11.48
C LEU A 101 -7.31 -6.70 -11.40
N LEU A 102 -8.36 -6.41 -12.17
CA LEU A 102 -9.56 -7.23 -12.24
C LEU A 102 -9.36 -8.53 -13.03
N ASP A 103 -8.33 -8.62 -13.87
CA ASP A 103 -7.93 -9.85 -14.57
C ASP A 103 -7.16 -10.83 -13.67
N ILE A 104 -6.71 -10.39 -12.49
CA ILE A 104 -6.05 -11.21 -11.46
C ILE A 104 -6.80 -11.22 -10.12
N PRO A 105 -8.11 -11.55 -10.12
CA PRO A 105 -8.99 -11.35 -8.96
C PRO A 105 -8.56 -12.19 -7.75
N ASP A 106 -8.02 -13.38 -7.96
CA ASP A 106 -7.61 -14.26 -6.87
C ASP A 106 -6.50 -13.65 -6.01
N VAL A 107 -5.51 -12.99 -6.63
CA VAL A 107 -4.42 -12.30 -5.93
C VAL A 107 -4.99 -11.11 -5.17
N LEU A 108 -5.71 -10.23 -5.88
CA LEU A 108 -6.28 -9.01 -5.32
C LEU A 108 -7.19 -9.30 -4.11
N LEU A 109 -8.09 -10.27 -4.25
CA LEU A 109 -9.07 -10.59 -3.24
C LEU A 109 -8.48 -11.39 -2.08
N SER A 110 -7.46 -12.21 -2.32
CA SER A 110 -6.73 -12.87 -1.23
C SER A 110 -5.98 -11.84 -0.38
N THR A 111 -5.28 -10.88 -1.00
CA THR A 111 -4.59 -9.79 -0.29
C THR A 111 -5.59 -8.88 0.44
N PHE A 112 -6.72 -8.55 -0.19
CA PHE A 112 -7.80 -7.82 0.49
C PHE A 112 -8.30 -8.56 1.74
N THR A 113 -8.52 -9.86 1.63
CA THR A 113 -9.00 -10.71 2.74
C THR A 113 -7.96 -10.81 3.85
N GLU A 114 -6.68 -10.92 3.50
CA GLU A 114 -5.56 -10.91 4.44
C GLU A 114 -5.50 -9.60 5.23
N ASN A 115 -5.52 -8.45 4.54
CA ASN A 115 -5.52 -7.13 5.17
C ASN A 115 -6.75 -6.92 6.07
N LEU A 116 -7.93 -7.35 5.61
CA LEU A 116 -9.17 -7.29 6.40
C LEU A 116 -9.08 -8.16 7.66
N MET A 117 -8.52 -9.38 7.54
CA MET A 117 -8.34 -10.29 8.66
C MET A 117 -7.31 -9.73 9.65
N ALA A 118 -6.19 -9.19 9.18
CA ALA A 118 -5.19 -8.55 10.04
C ALA A 118 -5.79 -7.39 10.85
N TYR A 119 -6.55 -6.53 10.16
CA TYR A 119 -7.27 -5.42 10.79
C TYR A 119 -8.27 -5.91 11.85
N ALA A 120 -9.10 -6.89 11.50
CA ALA A 120 -10.13 -7.42 12.40
C ALA A 120 -9.56 -8.14 13.64
N LEU A 121 -8.39 -8.78 13.51
CA LEU A 121 -7.75 -9.49 14.61
C LEU A 121 -6.82 -8.60 15.46
N GLY A 122 -6.46 -7.41 14.97
CA GLY A 122 -5.48 -6.54 15.63
C GLY A 122 -4.07 -7.14 15.70
N ARG A 123 -3.76 -8.10 14.82
CA ARG A 123 -2.45 -8.74 14.69
C ARG A 123 -2.13 -9.03 13.24
N ARG A 124 -0.85 -9.27 12.93
CA ARG A 124 -0.46 -9.81 11.63
C ARG A 124 -1.08 -11.18 11.41
N VAL A 125 -1.43 -11.47 10.17
CA VAL A 125 -1.82 -12.80 9.70
C VAL A 125 -0.60 -13.71 9.74
N GLU A 126 -0.79 -14.96 10.13
CA GLU A 126 0.25 -15.97 10.21
C GLU A 126 -0.01 -17.08 9.18
N PHE A 127 0.99 -17.93 8.93
CA PHE A 127 0.88 -19.01 7.94
C PHE A 127 -0.34 -19.92 8.15
N TYR A 128 -0.76 -20.12 9.41
CA TYR A 128 -1.90 -20.96 9.78
C TYR A 128 -3.26 -20.29 9.53
N ASP A 129 -3.31 -18.98 9.28
CA ASP A 129 -4.54 -18.26 8.91
C ASP A 129 -4.84 -18.39 7.40
N MET A 130 -3.83 -18.69 6.57
CA MET A 130 -3.96 -18.77 5.10
C MET A 130 -5.06 -19.73 4.60
N PRO A 131 -5.30 -20.90 5.20
CA PRO A 131 -6.45 -21.73 4.84
C PRO A 131 -7.81 -21.04 5.05
N THR A 132 -7.92 -20.24 6.11
CA THR A 132 -9.13 -19.45 6.40
C THR A 132 -9.32 -18.36 5.35
N ILE A 133 -8.25 -17.63 5.02
CA ILE A 133 -8.27 -16.58 3.98
C ILE A 133 -8.76 -17.17 2.65
N ARG A 134 -8.16 -18.27 2.18
CA ARG A 134 -8.59 -18.93 0.93
C ARG A 134 -10.03 -19.39 0.96
N THR A 135 -10.51 -19.86 2.12
CA THR A 135 -11.90 -20.28 2.29
C THR A 135 -12.85 -19.10 2.14
N ILE A 136 -12.56 -17.98 2.83
CA ILE A 136 -13.35 -16.75 2.75
C ILE A 136 -13.39 -16.21 1.32
N THR A 137 -12.25 -16.14 0.64
CA THR A 137 -12.18 -15.64 -0.75
C THR A 137 -13.02 -16.49 -1.69
N ARG A 138 -12.97 -17.83 -1.55
CA ARG A 138 -13.80 -18.76 -2.34
C ARG A 138 -15.28 -18.62 -2.05
N GLU A 139 -15.68 -18.55 -0.78
CA GLU A 139 -17.09 -18.36 -0.39
C GLU A 139 -17.63 -16.99 -0.84
N ALA A 140 -16.77 -15.97 -0.87
CA ALA A 140 -17.15 -14.66 -1.40
C ALA A 140 -17.41 -14.70 -2.91
N ALA A 141 -16.68 -15.54 -3.67
CA ALA A 141 -16.91 -15.73 -5.10
C ALA A 141 -18.32 -16.28 -5.40
N GLU A 142 -18.85 -17.15 -4.53
CA GLU A 142 -20.24 -17.66 -4.63
C GLU A 142 -21.31 -16.57 -4.40
N ASN A 143 -20.89 -15.41 -3.88
CA ASN A 143 -21.75 -14.29 -3.52
C ASN A 143 -21.37 -13.00 -4.26
N ASP A 144 -20.93 -13.12 -5.52
CA ASP A 144 -20.55 -12.00 -6.40
C ASP A 144 -19.49 -11.07 -5.78
N TYR A 145 -18.58 -11.62 -4.96
CA TYR A 145 -17.53 -10.87 -4.27
C TYR A 145 -18.05 -9.67 -3.44
N ARG A 146 -19.26 -9.78 -2.90
CA ARG A 146 -19.81 -8.73 -2.02
C ARG A 146 -18.90 -8.53 -0.80
N VAL A 147 -18.59 -7.28 -0.49
CA VAL A 147 -17.79 -6.90 0.69
C VAL A 147 -18.35 -7.51 1.98
N SER A 148 -19.68 -7.59 2.11
CA SER A 148 -20.34 -8.24 3.24
C SER A 148 -19.94 -9.71 3.42
N SER A 149 -19.68 -10.44 2.34
CA SER A 149 -19.28 -11.85 2.38
C SER A 149 -17.89 -12.01 2.98
N PHE A 150 -16.95 -11.14 2.63
CA PHE A 150 -15.61 -11.11 3.23
C PHE A 150 -15.67 -10.78 4.73
N ILE A 151 -16.41 -9.72 5.09
CA ILE A 151 -16.58 -9.32 6.50
C ILE A 151 -17.20 -10.47 7.30
N MET A 152 -18.24 -11.11 6.79
CA MET A 152 -18.89 -12.23 7.47
C MET A 152 -18.00 -13.47 7.54
N GLY A 153 -17.19 -13.73 6.52
CA GLY A 153 -16.18 -14.78 6.54
C GLY A 153 -15.18 -14.57 7.68
N VAL A 154 -14.65 -13.35 7.82
CA VAL A 154 -13.72 -13.01 8.90
C VAL A 154 -14.38 -13.12 10.27
N VAL A 155 -15.57 -12.55 10.45
CA VAL A 155 -16.31 -12.58 11.73
C VAL A 155 -16.68 -14.02 12.16
N ARG A 156 -16.96 -14.90 11.20
CA ARG A 156 -17.28 -16.31 11.46
C ARG A 156 -16.04 -17.19 11.67
N SER A 157 -14.84 -16.69 11.34
CA SER A 157 -13.61 -17.47 11.42
C SER A 157 -13.28 -17.90 12.86
N PRO A 158 -12.62 -19.06 13.05
CA PRO A 158 -12.16 -19.48 14.37
C PRO A 158 -11.23 -18.45 15.01
N ALA A 159 -10.32 -17.85 14.22
CA ALA A 159 -9.37 -16.86 14.70
C ALA A 159 -10.05 -15.65 15.32
N PHE A 160 -11.12 -15.13 14.70
CA PHE A 160 -11.87 -14.00 15.22
C PHE A 160 -12.72 -14.38 16.44
N ARG A 161 -13.40 -15.52 16.40
CA ARG A 161 -14.32 -15.94 17.47
C ARG A 161 -13.63 -16.42 18.74
N MET A 162 -12.39 -16.91 18.63
CA MET A 162 -11.58 -17.35 19.76
C MET A 162 -10.64 -16.26 20.27
N ALA A 163 -10.52 -15.14 19.55
CA ALA A 163 -9.79 -13.98 20.03
C ALA A 163 -10.44 -13.49 21.33
N ARG A 164 -9.70 -13.59 22.43
CA ARG A 164 -10.10 -12.93 23.68
C ARG A 164 -9.82 -11.45 23.51
N ALA A 165 -10.84 -10.62 23.72
CA ALA A 165 -10.61 -9.19 23.90
C ALA A 165 -9.60 -9.04 25.04
N GLY A 166 -8.42 -8.51 24.75
CA GLY A 166 -7.50 -8.10 25.80
C GLY A 166 -8.24 -7.14 26.70
N THR A 167 -8.28 -7.41 28.01
CA THR A 167 -8.82 -6.46 28.98
C THR A 167 -8.17 -5.12 28.70
N ILE A 168 -8.96 -4.13 28.29
CA ILE A 168 -8.47 -2.75 28.24
C ILE A 168 -8.15 -2.43 29.70
N ALA A 169 -6.86 -2.40 30.03
CA ALA A 169 -6.42 -1.95 31.34
C ALA A 169 -6.96 -0.53 31.50
N ALA A 170 -7.94 -0.36 32.40
CA ALA A 170 -8.46 0.94 32.75
C ALA A 170 -7.26 1.84 33.08
N GLN A 171 -7.11 2.94 32.35
CA GLN A 171 -6.11 3.96 32.66
C GLN A 171 -6.27 4.33 34.13
N GLN A 172 -5.25 4.05 34.95
CA GLN A 172 -5.26 4.48 36.34
C GLN A 172 -5.35 6.00 36.35
N PRO A 173 -6.28 6.60 37.13
CA PRO A 173 -6.35 8.04 37.22
C PRO A 173 -5.04 8.55 37.80
N VAL A 174 -4.45 9.54 37.12
CA VAL A 174 -3.24 10.22 37.58
C VAL A 174 -3.54 10.83 38.94
N SER A 175 -2.82 10.37 39.97
CA SER A 175 -2.89 10.94 41.32
C SER A 175 -2.28 12.35 41.30
N GLU A 176 -3.11 13.38 41.18
CA GLU A 176 -2.73 14.75 41.57
C GLU A 176 -2.58 14.81 43.09
N ASN A 177 -1.34 14.72 43.58
CA ASN A 177 -0.99 15.15 44.93
C ASN A 177 0.43 15.74 44.90
N GLY A 178 0.51 17.03 44.57
CA GLY A 178 1.65 17.88 44.86
C GLY A 178 1.13 19.16 45.54
N PRO A 179 1.61 19.54 46.73
CA PRO A 179 1.10 20.71 47.44
C PRO A 179 1.59 22.01 46.75
N PRO A 180 0.82 23.12 46.84
CA PRO A 180 1.22 24.37 46.25
C PRO A 180 2.21 25.09 47.16
N THR A 181 3.44 25.28 46.71
CA THR A 181 4.32 26.28 47.30
C THR A 181 4.26 27.54 46.45
N GLY A 182 3.46 28.53 46.89
CA GLY A 182 3.75 29.94 46.62
C GLY A 182 5.12 30.30 47.21
N VAL A 183 5.82 31.36 46.81
CA VAL A 183 5.46 32.79 46.74
C VAL A 183 6.61 33.52 45.97
N PRO A 184 6.42 34.75 45.45
CA PRO A 184 7.20 35.34 44.35
C PRO A 184 8.28 36.37 44.77
N ASN A 185 8.84 37.06 43.77
CA ASN A 185 9.84 38.17 43.73
C ASN A 185 11.31 37.70 43.73
N HIS A 186 12.23 38.21 42.89
CA HIS A 186 12.38 39.51 42.22
C HIS A 186 13.03 39.34 40.83
#